data_AF-A0AAV6TUU1-F1
#
_entry.id   AF-A0AAV6TUU1-F1
#
_cell.length_a   1.000
_cell.length_b   1.000
_cell.length_c   1.000
_cell.angle_alpha   90.00
_cell.angle_beta   90.00
_cell.angle_gamma   90.00
#
_symmetry.space_group_name_H-M   'P 1'
#
loop_
_entity.id
_entity.type
_entity.pdbx_description
1 polymer ?
#
loop_
_entity_poly.entity_id
_entity_poly.type
_entity_poly.pdbx_seq_one_letter_code
_entity_poly.pdbx_strand_id
1 'polypeptide(L)' 'MCSESLKERVDSSNVCYVAVLADTHQDQELKSHVQDYISAHACEIIDSEAWKNIMETHPRVTSEIMQKMLCKQLLKDVKP' A
#
# COMPACT_ATOMS: atom_id res chain seq x y z
N MET A 1 7.03 -15.48 -11.23
CA MET A 1 6.68 -14.09 -11.55
C MET A 1 7.68 -13.20 -10.84
N CYS A 2 8.41 -12.35 -11.57
CA CYS A 2 9.48 -11.52 -11.03
C CYS A 2 8.91 -10.24 -10.40
N SER A 3 9.44 -9.83 -9.26
CA SER A 3 9.02 -8.63 -8.52
C SER A 3 9.15 -7.34 -9.34
N GLU A 4 10.08 -7.27 -10.29
CA GLU A 4 10.22 -6.14 -11.23
C GLU A 4 9.03 -6.01 -12.19
N SER A 5 8.48 -7.12 -12.67
CA SER A 5 7.34 -7.11 -13.60
C SER A 5 6.01 -6.70 -12.93
N LEU A 6 5.94 -6.81 -11.60
CA LEU A 6 4.76 -6.41 -10.83
C LEU A 6 4.78 -4.92 -10.50
N LYS A 7 5.95 -4.31 -10.28
CA LYS A 7 6.07 -2.87 -10.02
C LYS A 7 5.52 -2.02 -11.16
N GLU A 8 5.81 -2.38 -12.41
CA GLU A 8 5.29 -1.68 -13.59
C GLU A 8 3.79 -1.92 -13.86
N ARG A 9 3.18 -2.88 -13.14
CA ARG A 9 1.79 -3.28 -13.34
C ARG A 9 0.89 -2.94 -12.16
N VAL A 10 1.38 -2.24 -11.13
CA VAL A 10 0.53 -1.83 -10.02
C VAL A 10 -0.48 -0.79 -10.50
N ASP A 11 -1.75 -1.09 -10.31
CA ASP A 11 -2.87 -0.19 -10.59
C ASP A 11 -3.95 -0.31 -9.50
N SER A 12 -4.94 0.57 -9.50
CA SER A 12 -5.96 0.61 -8.44
C SER A 12 -6.76 -0.69 -8.29
N SER A 13 -6.87 -1.51 -9.34
CA SER A 13 -7.56 -2.80 -9.30
C SER A 13 -6.75 -3.90 -8.59
N ASN A 14 -5.43 -3.82 -8.58
CA ASN A 14 -4.57 -4.91 -8.10
C ASN A 14 -3.69 -4.52 -6.90
N VAL A 15 -3.57 -3.23 -6.58
CA VAL A 15 -2.68 -2.73 -5.53
C VAL A 15 -2.92 -3.37 -4.16
N CYS A 16 -4.18 -3.66 -3.81
CA CYS A 16 -4.54 -4.34 -2.56
C CYS A 16 -4.03 -5.78 -2.52
N TYR A 17 -4.12 -6.50 -3.65
CA TYR A 17 -3.60 -7.85 -3.78
C TYR A 17 -2.06 -7.86 -3.75
N VAL A 18 -1.43 -6.92 -4.45
CA VAL A 18 0.03 -6.78 -4.44
C VAL A 18 0.55 -6.40 -3.05
N ALA A 19 -0.20 -5.61 -2.27
CA ALA A 19 0.14 -5.31 -0.88
C ALA A 19 0.24 -6.57 -0.01
N VAL A 20 -0.74 -7.47 -0.13
CA VAL A 20 -0.76 -8.73 0.60
C VAL A 20 0.36 -9.66 0.13
N LEU A 21 0.61 -9.74 -1.18
CA LEU A 21 1.74 -10.50 -1.72
C LEU A 21 3.08 -9.99 -1.19
N ALA A 22 3.28 -8.67 -1.19
CA ALA A 22 4.51 -8.07 -0.69
C ALA A 22 4.75 -8.39 0.78
N ASP A 23 3.70 -8.37 1.61
CA ASP A 23 3.79 -8.79 3.01
C ASP A 23 4.10 -10.27 3.16
N THR A 24 3.42 -11.13 2.40
CA THR A 24 3.59 -12.59 2.43
C THR A 24 5.01 -13.01 2.05
N HIS A 25 5.58 -12.36 1.03
CA HIS A 25 6.94 -12.62 0.56
C HIS A 25 8.02 -11.83 1.30
N GLN A 26 7.63 -10.98 2.26
CA GLN A 26 8.52 -10.05 2.98
C GLN A 26 9.35 -9.16 2.03
N ASP A 27 8.81 -8.87 0.84
CA ASP A 27 9.45 -8.04 -0.17
C ASP A 27 9.26 -6.56 0.20
N GLN A 28 10.24 -6.01 0.91
CA GLN A 28 10.19 -4.63 1.41
C GLN A 28 10.20 -3.59 0.29
N GLU A 29 10.84 -3.89 -0.84
CA GLU A 29 10.90 -2.96 -1.97
C GLU A 29 9.54 -2.86 -2.65
N LEU A 30 8.90 -4.01 -2.92
CA LEU A 30 7.55 -4.07 -3.45
C LEU A 30 6.55 -3.43 -2.47
N LYS A 31 6.70 -3.69 -1.17
CA LYS A 31 5.84 -3.11 -0.13
C LYS A 31 5.96 -1.59 -0.09
N SER A 32 7.17 -1.04 -0.21
CA SER A 32 7.36 0.41 -0.28
C SER A 32 6.75 1.01 -1.54
N HIS A 33 6.93 0.35 -2.69
CA HIS A 33 6.35 0.79 -3.96
C HIS A 33 4.82 0.83 -3.91
N VAL A 34 4.19 -0.23 -3.39
CA VAL A 34 2.74 -0.30 -3.17
C VAL A 34 2.26 0.79 -2.22
N GLN A 35 2.97 1.02 -1.12
CA GLN A 35 2.65 2.10 -0.18
C GLN A 35 2.70 3.48 -0.83
N ASP A 36 3.68 3.74 -1.69
CA ASP A 36 3.79 5.01 -2.40
C ASP A 36 2.63 5.20 -3.39
N TYR A 37 2.25 4.14 -4.12
CA TYR A 37 1.07 4.16 -4.99
C TYR A 37 -0.22 4.42 -4.19
N ILE A 38 -0.43 3.70 -3.08
CA ILE A 38 -1.60 3.91 -2.21
C ILE A 38 -1.62 5.32 -1.65
N SER A 39 -0.45 5.86 -1.27
CA SER A 39 -0.36 7.24 -0.76
C SER A 39 -0.74 8.26 -1.83
N ALA A 40 -0.37 8.04 -3.09
CA ALA A 40 -0.69 8.93 -4.21
C ALA A 40 -2.18 8.88 -4.62
N HIS A 41 -2.82 7.71 -4.46
CA HIS A 41 -4.21 7.47 -4.85
C HIS A 41 -5.12 7.19 -3.64
N ALA A 42 -4.78 7.76 -2.48
CA ALA A 42 -5.34 7.37 -1.19
C ALA A 42 -6.87 7.45 -1.14
N CYS A 43 -7.46 8.54 -1.65
CA CYS A 43 -8.93 8.71 -1.62
C CYS A 43 -9.66 7.63 -2.43
N GLU A 44 -9.17 7.29 -3.62
CA GLU A 44 -9.78 6.25 -4.47
C GLU A 44 -9.62 4.86 -3.85
N ILE A 45 -8.41 4.56 -3.39
CA ILE A 45 -8.09 3.21 -2.89
C ILE A 45 -8.77 2.96 -1.55
N ILE A 46 -8.73 3.91 -0.61
CA ILE A 46 -9.29 3.72 0.73
C ILE A 46 -10.82 3.52 0.68
N ASP A 47 -11.50 4.16 -0.27
CA ASP A 47 -12.94 4.00 -0.44
C ASP A 47 -13.34 2.71 -1.19
N SER A 48 -12.38 2.06 -1.87
CA SER A 48 -12.61 0.85 -2.66
C SER A 48 -13.03 -0.35 -1.81
N GLU A 49 -13.84 -1.24 -2.41
CA GLU A 49 -14.23 -2.50 -1.78
C GLU A 49 -13.03 -3.43 -1.57
N ALA A 50 -12.06 -3.41 -2.49
CA ALA A 50 -10.82 -4.19 -2.37
C ALA A 50 -10.04 -3.81 -1.11
N TRP A 51 -9.94 -2.50 -0.82
CA TRP A 51 -9.29 -2.02 0.40
C TRP A 51 -10.05 -2.43 1.66
N LYS A 52 -11.38 -2.29 1.66
CA LYS A 52 -12.24 -2.73 2.77
C LYS A 52 -12.08 -4.22 3.07
N ASN A 53 -12.03 -5.05 2.03
CA ASN A 53 -11.79 -6.48 2.17
C ASN A 53 -10.42 -6.76 2.82
N ILE A 54 -9.34 -6.13 2.36
CA ILE A 54 -8.02 -6.35 2.97
C ILE A 54 -7.88 -5.74 4.36
N MET A 55 -8.69 -4.75 4.73
CA MET A 55 -8.77 -4.28 6.12
C MET A 55 -9.32 -5.35 7.06
N GLU A 56 -10.29 -6.14 6.60
CA GLU A 56 -10.88 -7.23 7.38
C GLU A 56 -10.01 -8.50 7.37
N THR A 57 -9.48 -8.86 6.21
CA THR A 57 -8.74 -10.13 6.02
C THR A 57 -7.26 -10.02 6.37
N HIS A 58 -6.65 -8.85 6.19
CA HIS A 58 -5.22 -8.61 6.40
C HIS A 58 -4.97 -7.31 7.19
N PRO A 59 -5.55 -7.16 8.41
CA PRO A 59 -5.51 -5.92 9.18
C PRO A 59 -4.09 -5.45 9.52
N ARG A 60 -3.13 -6.38 9.63
CA ARG A 60 -1.72 -6.05 9.85
C ARG A 60 -1.12 -5.29 8.65
N VAL A 61 -1.42 -5.72 7.43
CA VAL A 61 -0.90 -5.08 6.21
C VAL A 61 -1.46 -3.67 6.07
N THR A 62 -2.77 -3.52 6.24
CA THR A 62 -3.44 -2.22 6.10
C THR A 62 -3.04 -1.24 7.19
N SER A 63 -2.93 -1.69 8.45
CA SER A 63 -2.46 -0.84 9.55
C SER A 63 -1.03 -0.35 9.35
N GLU A 64 -0.10 -1.20 8.90
CA GLU A 64 1.27 -0.77 8.60
C GLU A 64 1.32 0.26 7.45
N ILE A 65 0.50 0.08 6.41
CA ILE A 65 0.39 1.04 5.31
C ILE A 65 -0.15 2.38 5.82
N MET A 66 -1.27 2.37 6.55
CA MET A 66 -1.89 3.59 7.10
C MET A 66 -0.95 4.32 8.08
N GLN A 67 -0.28 3.59 8.97
CA GLN A 67 0.69 4.19 9.89
C GLN A 67 1.81 4.90 9.14
N LYS A 68 2.35 4.28 8.09
CA LYS A 68 3.43 4.90 7.30
C LYS A 68 2.93 6.10 6.50
N MET A 69 1.70 6.09 5.99
CA MET A 69 1.07 7.24 5.35
C MET A 69 0.93 8.42 6.32
N LEU A 70 0.39 8.17 7.52
CA LEU A 70 0.22 9.18 8.56
C LEU A 70 1.57 9.76 9.01
N CYS A 71 2.57 8.91 9.27
CA CYS A 71 3.92 9.35 9.61
C CYS A 71 4.53 10.21 8.50
N LYS A 72 4.36 9.85 7.22
CA LYS A 72 4.83 10.67 6.10
C LYS A 72 4.15 12.03 6.05
N GLN A 73 2.84 12.09 6.33
CA GLN A 73 2.09 13.35 6.33
C GLN A 73 2.53 14.26 7.48
N LEU A 74 2.60 13.73 8.71
CA LEU A 74 3.09 14.46 9.88
C LEU A 74 4.52 15.00 9.67
N LEU A 75 5.40 14.24 9.00
CA LEU A 75 6.76 14.70 8.69
C LEU A 75 6.81 15.82 7.63
N LYS A 76 5.81 15.92 6.75
CA LYS A 76 5.70 17.06 5.81
C LYS A 76 5.31 18.34 6.54
N ASP A 77 4.41 18.23 7.52
CA ASP A 77 3.91 19.36 8.31
C ASP A 77 4.94 19.86 9.35
N VAL A 78 5.96 19.07 9.66
CA VAL A 78 7.06 19.41 10.60
C VAL A 78 8.28 20.04 9.89
N LYS A 79 8.37 19.98 8.55
CA LYS A 79 9.48 20.62 7.82
C LYS A 79 9.22 22.13 7.62
N PRO A 80 10.11 23.01 8.12
CA PRO A 80 10.03 24.46 7.86
C PRO A 80 10.37 24.82 6.41
#